data_AF-A0A950AL05-F1
#
_entry.id   AF-A0A950AL05-F1
#
_cell.length_a   1.000
_cell.length_b   1.000
_cell.length_c   1.000
_cell.angle_alpha   90.00
_cell.angle_beta   90.00
_cell.angle_gamma   90.00
#
_symmetry.space_group_name_H-M   'P 1'
#
loop_
_entity.id
_entity.type
_entity.pdbx_description
1 polymer ?
#
loop_
_entity_poly.entity_id
_entity_poly.type
_entity_poly.pdbx_seq_one_letter_code
_entity_poly.pdbx_strand_id
1 'polypeptide(L)'
;MIEDLVPKPKPGGRPAKSPRREIVNGLLSVTRTGCQWRAVPHDLPPRRAVSWDFLAWRDDGTLQRIHDRLRSAGRKAAGGVDPTVVSSAAIWA
;
A
#
# COMPACT_ATOMS: atom_id res chain seq x y z
N MET A 1 1.54 -9.93 6.61
CA MET A 1 0.92 -8.89 7.47
C MET A 1 -0.13 -8.02 6.78
N ILE A 2 -0.09 -7.79 5.46
CA ILE A 2 -1.05 -6.92 4.73
C ILE A 2 -1.82 -7.64 3.63
N GLU A 3 -1.59 -8.95 3.45
CA GLU A 3 -2.06 -9.74 2.33
C GLU A 3 -3.60 -9.81 2.28
N ASP A 4 -4.27 -9.70 3.43
CA ASP A 4 -5.72 -9.63 3.57
C ASP A 4 -6.31 -8.28 3.12
N LEU A 5 -5.53 -7.21 3.16
CA LEU A 5 -5.94 -5.90 2.66
C LEU A 5 -5.67 -5.73 1.17
N VAL A 6 -4.80 -6.56 0.59
CA VAL A 6 -4.45 -6.47 -0.83
C VAL A 6 -5.57 -7.10 -1.67
N PRO A 7 -6.28 -6.33 -2.51
CA PRO A 7 -7.38 -6.85 -3.31
C PRO A 7 -6.91 -7.94 -4.25
N LYS A 8 -7.68 -9.03 -4.31
CA LYS A 8 -7.46 -10.08 -5.31
C LYS A 8 -7.75 -9.53 -6.71
N PRO A 9 -7.10 -10.07 -7.76
CA PRO A 9 -7.47 -9.75 -9.14
C PRO A 9 -8.98 -9.91 -9.34
N LYS A 10 -9.61 -8.89 -9.93
CA LYS A 10 -11.04 -8.95 -10.25
C LYS A 10 -11.27 -10.06 -11.29
N PRO A 11 -12.38 -10.83 -11.18
CA PRO A 11 -12.76 -11.77 -12.21
C PRO A 11 -13.21 -11.00 -13.47
N GLY A 12 -12.78 -11.47 -14.64
CA GLY A 12 -13.07 -10.84 -15.94
C GLY A 12 -12.06 -9.76 -16.35
N GLY A 13 -11.92 -9.57 -17.67
CA GLY A 13 -10.96 -8.61 -18.25
C GLY A 13 -9.57 -9.20 -18.51
N ARG A 14 -8.56 -8.33 -18.63
CA ARG A 14 -7.17 -8.73 -18.90
C ARG A 14 -6.62 -9.51 -17.70
N PRO A 15 -6.08 -10.73 -17.88
CA PRO A 15 -5.50 -11.50 -16.78
C PRO A 15 -4.42 -10.70 -16.06
N ALA A 16 -4.49 -10.69 -14.72
CA ALA A 16 -3.43 -10.13 -13.89
C ALA A 16 -2.20 -11.04 -14.02
N LYS A 17 -1.20 -10.61 -14.80
CA LYS A 17 0.04 -11.37 -15.02
C LYS A 17 1.01 -11.29 -13.84
N SER A 18 0.93 -10.22 -13.07
CA SER A 18 1.87 -9.95 -11.98
C SER A 18 1.28 -10.40 -10.63
N PRO A 19 2.05 -11.14 -9.82
CA PRO A 19 1.66 -11.46 -8.46
C PRO A 19 1.39 -10.18 -7.65
N ARG A 20 0.34 -10.20 -6.82
CA ARG A 20 -0.02 -9.03 -5.99
C ARG A 20 1.11 -8.59 -5.05
N ARG A 21 1.90 -9.54 -4.55
CA ARG A 21 3.10 -9.27 -3.76
C ARG A 21 4.12 -8.42 -4.53
N GLU A 22 4.31 -8.70 -5.81
CA GLU A 22 5.26 -7.96 -6.63
C GLU A 22 4.76 -6.55 -6.96
N ILE A 23 3.45 -6.38 -7.12
CA ILE A 23 2.83 -5.04 -7.25
C ILE A 23 3.09 -4.22 -5.99
N VAL A 24 2.90 -4.82 -4.81
CA VAL A 24 3.22 -4.18 -3.53
C VAL A 24 4.70 -3.85 -3.42
N ASN A 25 5.61 -4.75 -3.83
CA ASN A 25 7.04 -4.46 -3.86
C ASN A 25 7.39 -3.29 -4.79
N GLY A 26 6.75 -3.24 -5.97
CA GLY A 26 6.81 -2.11 -6.90
C GLY A 26 6.46 -0.80 -6.22
N LEU A 27 5.31 -0.77 -5.54
CA LEU A 27 4.84 0.40 -4.82
C LEU A 27 5.79 0.82 -3.69
N LEU A 28 6.24 -0.14 -2.87
CA LEU A 28 7.18 0.11 -1.78
C LEU A 28 8.51 0.66 -2.29
N SER A 29 8.99 0.19 -3.46
CA SER A 29 10.21 0.74 -4.06
C SER A 29 10.05 2.24 -4.35
N VAL A 30 8.92 2.63 -4.95
CA VAL A 30 8.62 4.03 -5.28
C VAL A 30 8.44 4.87 -4.02
N THR A 31 7.69 4.40 -3.04
CA THR A 31 7.44 5.15 -1.80
C THR A 31 8.70 5.30 -0.93
N ARG A 32 9.54 4.27 -0.86
CA ARG A 32 10.77 4.30 -0.05
C ARG A 32 11.86 5.16 -0.66
N THR A 33 12.01 5.13 -1.99
CA THR A 33 13.09 5.85 -2.69
C THR A 33 12.67 7.23 -3.19
N GLY A 34 11.36 7.49 -3.31
CA GLY A 34 10.84 8.68 -3.97
C GLY A 34 11.13 8.71 -5.48
N CYS A 35 11.50 7.58 -6.08
CA CYS A 35 11.89 7.55 -7.47
C CYS A 35 10.71 7.87 -8.40
N GLN A 36 11.01 8.49 -9.54
CA GLN A 36 10.01 8.63 -10.60
C GLN A 36 9.54 7.24 -11.01
N TRP A 37 8.26 7.08 -11.35
CA TRP A 37 7.71 5.80 -11.82
C TRP A 37 8.57 5.14 -12.92
N ARG A 38 9.20 5.95 -13.80
CA ARG A 38 10.09 5.47 -14.89
C ARG A 38 11.36 4.79 -14.40
N ALA A 39 11.78 5.08 -13.18
CA ALA A 39 12.95 4.50 -12.53
C ALA A 39 12.61 3.27 -11.67
N VAL A 40 11.37 2.75 -11.75
CA VAL A 40 11.03 1.47 -11.13
C VAL A 40 11.93 0.38 -11.73
N PRO A 41 12.64 -0.40 -10.89
CA PRO A 41 13.50 -1.48 -11.34
C PRO A 41 12.80 -2.46 -12.29
N HIS A 42 13.53 -2.97 -13.29
CA HIS A 42 12.98 -3.83 -14.34
C HIS A 42 12.65 -5.26 -13.90
N ASP A 43 13.18 -5.68 -12.74
CA ASP A 43 12.87 -6.94 -12.05
C ASP A 43 11.48 -6.91 -11.38
N LEU A 44 10.88 -5.73 -11.23
CA LEU A 44 9.53 -5.55 -10.71
C LEU A 44 8.50 -5.53 -11.86
N PRO A 45 7.21 -5.71 -11.54
CA PRO A 45 6.14 -5.65 -12.52
C PRO A 45 6.21 -4.36 -13.35
N PRO A 46 5.76 -4.41 -14.62
CA PRO A 46 5.79 -3.25 -15.48
C PRO A 46 5.17 -2.03 -14.78
N ARG A 47 5.87 -0.90 -14.81
CA ARG A 47 5.42 0.36 -14.20
C ARG A 47 3.94 0.67 -14.41
N ARG A 48 3.40 0.38 -15.60
CA ARG A 48 1.98 0.55 -15.92
C ARG A 48 1.07 -0.28 -15.00
N ALA A 49 1.40 -1.54 -14.74
CA ALA A 49 0.64 -2.40 -13.84
C ALA A 49 0.67 -1.84 -12.41
N VAL A 50 1.86 -1.52 -11.90
CA VAL A 50 2.01 -0.94 -10.55
C VAL A 50 1.23 0.37 -10.42
N SER A 51 1.30 1.27 -11.40
CA SER A 51 0.55 2.54 -11.38
C SER A 51 -0.96 2.34 -11.47
N TRP A 52 -1.43 1.35 -12.24
CA TRP A 52 -2.86 1.06 -12.36
C TRP A 52 -3.44 0.55 -11.04
N ASP A 53 -2.77 -0.42 -10.42
CA ASP A 53 -3.19 -0.93 -9.12
C ASP A 53 -3.08 0.16 -8.03
N PHE A 54 -2.03 1.00 -8.06
CA PHE A 54 -1.90 2.15 -7.17
C PHE A 54 -3.10 3.10 -7.27
N LEU A 55 -3.49 3.50 -8.48
CA LEU A 55 -4.62 4.42 -8.67
C LEU A 55 -5.93 3.78 -8.18
N ALA A 56 -6.17 2.51 -8.54
CA ALA A 56 -7.36 1.79 -8.08
C ALA A 56 -7.42 1.70 -6.55
N TRP A 57 -6.30 1.39 -5.89
CA TRP A 57 -6.22 1.25 -4.44
C TRP A 57 -6.23 2.58 -3.69
N ARG A 58 -5.79 3.66 -4.35
CA ARG A 58 -5.93 5.01 -3.83
C ARG A 58 -7.40 5.39 -3.78
N ASP A 59 -8.11 5.15 -4.88
CA ASP A 59 -9.48 5.60 -5.05
C ASP A 59 -10.47 4.77 -4.19
N ASP A 60 -10.17 3.50 -3.92
CA ASP A 60 -11.00 2.62 -3.07
C ASP A 60 -10.61 2.59 -1.57
N GLY A 61 -9.60 3.39 -1.18
CA GLY A 61 -9.13 3.48 0.21
C GLY A 61 -8.27 2.31 0.70
N THR A 62 -7.94 1.34 -0.15
CA THR A 62 -7.03 0.24 0.16
C THR A 62 -5.65 0.73 0.59
N LEU A 63 -5.08 1.73 -0.10
CA LEU A 63 -3.78 2.27 0.27
C LEU A 63 -3.77 2.87 1.67
N GLN A 64 -4.84 3.57 2.04
CA GLN A 64 -4.97 4.15 3.38
C GLN A 64 -4.97 3.05 4.45
N ARG A 65 -5.76 1.99 4.26
CA ARG A 65 -5.81 0.84 5.19
C ARG A 65 -4.46 0.13 5.32
N ILE A 66 -3.76 -0.07 4.20
CA ILE A 66 -2.41 -0.67 4.21
C ILE A 66 -1.45 0.23 4.99
N HIS A 67 -1.45 1.54 4.70
CA HIS A 67 -0.59 2.50 5.36
C HIS A 67 -0.83 2.54 6.87
N ASP A 68 -2.09 2.59 7.31
CA ASP A 68 -2.46 2.61 8.73
C ASP A 68 -2.03 1.34 9.45
N ARG A 69 -2.20 0.16 8.82
CA ARG A 69 -1.72 -1.11 9.39
C ARG A 69 -0.20 -1.12 9.56
N LEU A 70 0.53 -0.72 8.53
CA LEU A 70 2.00 -0.69 8.56
C LEU A 70 2.51 0.32 9.58
N ARG A 71 1.88 1.50 9.66
CA ARG A 71 2.19 2.52 10.67
C ARG A 71 1.97 2.00 12.08
N SER A 72 0.80 1.43 12.36
CA SER A 72 0.48 0.87 13.68
C SER A 72 1.46 -0.25 14.06
N ALA A 73 1.80 -1.15 13.13
CA ALA A 73 2.78 -2.20 13.34
C ALA A 73 4.17 -1.63 13.65
N GLY A 74 4.62 -0.62 12.89
CA GLY A 74 5.91 0.05 13.12
C GLY A 74 5.97 0.77 14.46
N ARG A 75 4.87 1.44 14.87
CA ARG A 75 4.78 2.10 16.18
C ARG A 75 4.87 1.10 17.33
N LYS A 76 4.11 0.00 17.25
CA LYS A 76 4.16 -1.09 18.24
C LYS A 76 5.57 -1.70 18.34
N ALA A 77 6.23 -1.93 17.22
CA ALA A 77 7.60 -2.43 17.19
C ALA A 77 8.61 -1.47 17.85
N ALA A 78 8.37 -0.16 17.75
CA ALA A 78 9.17 0.87 18.41
C ALA A 78 8.76 1.13 19.88
N GLY A 79 7.87 0.33 20.47
CA GLY A 79 7.39 0.49 21.84
C GLY A 79 6.41 1.65 22.04
N GLY A 80 5.92 2.27 20.96
CA GLY A 80 4.98 3.39 21.00
C GLY A 80 3.52 2.96 20.78
N VAL A 81 2.59 3.72 21.36
CA VAL A 81 1.15 3.61 21.08
C VAL A 81 0.82 4.37 19.79
N ASP A 82 -0.13 3.84 19.02
CA ASP A 82 -0.63 4.48 17.81
C ASP A 82 -1.61 5.62 18.16
N PRO A 83 -1.32 6.88 17.76
CA PRO A 83 -2.13 8.03 18.14
C PRO A 83 -3.49 8.09 17.45
N THR A 84 -3.73 7.32 16.38
CA THR A 84 -5.04 7.28 15.72
C THR A 84 -6.10 6.59 16.61
N VAL A 85 -5.66 5.75 17.56
CA VAL A 85 -6.52 5.20 18.62
C VAL A 85 -6.76 6.23 19.74
N VAL A 86 -5.90 7.24 19.84
CA VAL A 86 -5.96 8.34 20.83
C VAL A 86 -6.32 9.65 20.13
N SER A 87 -7.32 9.67 19.25
CA SER A 87 -7.85 10.96 18.77
C SER A 87 -9.22 10.84 18.12
N SER A 88 -10.26 10.99 18.95
CA SER A 88 -11.47 11.73 18.55
C SER A 88 -12.25 12.28 19.76
N ALA A 89 -11.94 11.85 20.99
CA ALA A 89 -12.60 12.29 22.21
C ALA A 89 -11.85 13.38 23.01
N ALA A 90 -10.60 13.73 22.64
CA ALA A 90 -9.74 14.59 23.46
C ALA A 90 -9.46 15.99 22.88
N ILE A 91 -10.05 16.35 21.73
CA ILE A 91 -9.82 17.66 21.08
C ILE A 91 -10.95 18.67 21.40
N TRP A 92 -11.98 18.26 22.17
CA TRP A 92 -13.08 19.15 22.60
C TRP A 92 -13.44 18.96 24.09
N ALA A 93 -12.47 18.91 24.98
CA ALA A 93 -12.66 19.03 26.43
C ALA A 93 -11.65 20.05 26.98
#